data_AF-A0A415E3T4-F1
#
_entry.id   AF-A0A415E3T4-F1
#
_cell.length_a   1.000
_cell.length_b   1.000
_cell.length_c   1.000
_cell.angle_alpha   90.00
_cell.angle_beta   90.00
_cell.angle_gamma   90.00
#
_symmetry.space_group_name_H-M   'P 1'
#
loop_
_entity.id
_entity.type
_entity.pdbx_description
1 polymer ?
#
loop_
_entity_poly.entity_id
_entity_poly.type
_entity_poly.pdbx_seq_one_letter_code
_entity_poly.pdbx_strand_id
1 'polypeptide(L)' 'MAGATIIRMIVDKYNLTEKQALRDFYESATGASLSDDETGLYGQSPLYILGLYIEEKERRRNLTADIL' A
#
# COMPACT_ATOMS: atom_id res chain seq x y z
N MET A 1 4.74 6.20 -14.47
CA MET A 1 4.11 6.69 -13.22
C MET A 1 4.30 5.65 -12.14
N ALA A 2 4.88 6.01 -10.99
CA ALA A 2 5.24 5.05 -9.91
C ALA A 2 4.04 4.26 -9.36
N GLY A 3 2.84 4.85 -9.36
CA GLY A 3 1.61 4.20 -8.88
C GLY A 3 1.25 2.91 -9.62
N ALA A 4 1.34 2.88 -10.95
CA ALA A 4 1.00 1.68 -11.73
C ALA A 4 1.90 0.47 -11.39
N THR A 5 3.17 0.71 -11.09
CA THR A 5 4.11 -0.34 -10.69
C THR A 5 3.77 -0.91 -9.31
N ILE A 6 3.37 -0.06 -8.35
CA ILE A 6 2.99 -0.50 -6.99
C ILE A 6 1.76 -1.40 -7.04
N ILE A 7 0.73 -0.99 -7.78
CA ILE A 7 -0.52 -1.76 -7.90
C ILE A 7 -0.26 -3.15 -8.49
N ARG A 8 0.61 -3.26 -9.50
CA ARG A 8 0.96 -4.56 -10.08
C ARG A 8 1.63 -5.48 -9.07
N MET A 9 2.56 -4.95 -8.26
CA MET A 9 3.21 -5.73 -7.21
C MET A 9 2.23 -6.20 -6.13
N ILE A 10 1.20 -5.40 -5.81
CA ILE A 10 0.15 -5.76 -4.85
C ILE A 10 -0.74 -6.87 -5.42
N VAL A 11 -1.14 -6.76 -6.69
CA VAL A 11 -1.88 -7.81 -7.41
C VAL A 11 -1.14 -9.13 -7.32
N ASP A 12 0.15 -9.14 -7.67
CA ASP A 12 0.97 -10.35 -7.70
C ASP A 12 1.21 -10.91 -6.29
N LYS A 13 1.44 -10.06 -5.28
CA LYS A 13 1.72 -10.48 -3.89
C LYS A 13 0.52 -11.07 -3.16
N TYR A 14 -0.67 -10.50 -3.35
CA TYR A 14 -1.87 -10.86 -2.59
C TYR A 14 -2.92 -11.60 -3.42
N ASN A 15 -2.61 -11.91 -4.69
CA ASN A 15 -3.52 -12.57 -5.63
C ASN A 15 -4.88 -11.84 -5.73
N LEU A 16 -4.82 -10.52 -5.87
CA LEU A 16 -5.99 -9.63 -5.98
C LEU A 16 -6.24 -9.24 -7.44
N THR A 17 -7.49 -8.91 -7.76
CA THR A 17 -7.75 -8.17 -9.01
C THR A 17 -7.14 -6.77 -8.93
N GLU A 18 -6.82 -6.16 -10.08
CA GLU A 18 -6.30 -4.79 -10.13
C GLU A 18 -7.22 -3.79 -9.42
N LYS A 19 -8.55 -3.94 -9.57
CA LYS A 19 -9.53 -3.11 -8.88
C LYS A 19 -9.47 -3.26 -7.35
N GLN A 20 -9.30 -4.49 -6.86
CA GLN A 20 -9.13 -4.74 -5.43
C GLN A 20 -7.81 -4.16 -4.92
N ALA A 21 -6.71 -4.32 -5.67
CA ALA A 21 -5.41 -3.77 -5.32
C ALA A 21 -5.42 -2.23 -5.28
N LEU A 22 -6.06 -1.59 -6.26
CA LEU A 22 -6.27 -0.14 -6.27
C LEU A 22 -7.00 0.33 -5.03
N ARG A 23 -8.16 -0.29 -4.76
CA ARG A 23 -8.98 0.07 -3.60
C ARG A 23 -8.21 -0.12 -2.29
N ASP A 24 -7.62 -1.30 -2.10
CA ASP A 24 -6.91 -1.64 -0.87
C ASP A 24 -5.68 -0.74 -0.63
N PHE A 25 -4.97 -0.35 -1.70
CA PHE A 25 -3.84 0.57 -1.60
C PHE A 25 -4.28 2.00 -1.30
N TYR A 26 -5.24 2.56 -2.03
CA TYR A 26 -5.67 3.95 -1.84
C TYR A 26 -6.51 4.16 -0.55
N GLU A 27 -7.07 3.10 0.03
CA GLU A 27 -7.70 3.14 1.37
C GLU A 27 -6.67 2.93 2.53
N SER A 28 -5.39 2.71 2.21
CA SER A 28 -4.31 2.60 3.21
C SER A 28 -3.75 3.97 3.62
N ALA A 29 -3.14 4.02 4.80
CA ALA A 29 -2.45 5.23 5.26
C ALA A 29 -1.26 5.56 4.34
N THR A 30 -0.53 4.53 3.89
CA THR A 30 0.56 4.68 2.92
C THR A 30 0.08 5.28 1.59
N GLY A 31 -1.08 4.84 1.07
CA GLY A 31 -1.69 5.38 -0.14
C GLY A 31 -2.19 6.82 0.02
N ALA A 32 -2.73 7.16 1.19
CA ALA A 32 -3.10 8.52 1.52
C ALA A 32 -1.86 9.45 1.54
N SER A 33 -0.76 9.02 2.17
CA SER A 33 0.51 9.75 2.18
C SER A 33 1.21 9.84 0.82
N LEU A 34 0.91 8.94 -0.11
CA LEU A 34 1.39 9.08 -1.50
C LEU A 34 0.69 10.23 -2.24
N SER A 35 -0.53 10.58 -1.82
CA SER A 35 -1.39 11.57 -2.47
C SER A 35 -1.33 12.95 -1.79
N ASP A 36 -0.50 13.11 -0.76
CA ASP A 36 -0.30 14.35 -0.02
C ASP A 36 0.89 15.13 -0.57
N ASP A 37 0.64 16.34 -1.07
CA ASP A 37 1.66 17.21 -1.69
C ASP A 37 2.51 17.98 -0.66
N GLU A 38 2.12 18.04 0.62
CA GLU A 38 2.84 18.79 1.68
C GLU A 38 3.85 17.91 2.45
N THR A 39 3.56 16.61 2.63
CA THR A 39 4.40 15.67 3.41
C THR A 39 4.75 14.37 2.67
N GLY A 40 4.37 14.27 1.39
CA GLY A 40 4.27 12.99 0.70
C GLY A 40 5.56 12.27 0.34
N LEU A 41 5.38 11.00 -0.06
CA LEU A 41 6.41 10.07 -0.52
C LEU A 41 6.94 10.40 -1.94
N TYR A 42 6.82 11.66 -2.38
CA TYR A 42 7.18 12.08 -3.73
C TYR A 42 8.67 11.84 -3.99
N GLY A 43 8.98 11.17 -5.10
CA GLY A 43 10.36 10.82 -5.48
C GLY A 43 10.92 9.54 -4.84
N GLN A 44 10.17 8.88 -3.93
CA GLN A 44 10.57 7.57 -3.41
C GLN A 44 10.37 6.47 -4.46
N SER A 45 11.19 5.43 -4.36
CA SER A 45 11.06 4.29 -5.27
C SER A 45 9.74 3.53 -5.02
N PRO A 46 9.13 2.93 -6.06
CA PRO A 46 7.96 2.07 -5.90
C PRO A 46 8.15 0.95 -4.87
N LEU A 47 9.36 0.40 -4.76
CA LEU A 47 9.68 -0.66 -3.80
C LEU A 47 9.67 -0.17 -2.35
N TYR A 48 10.15 1.05 -2.10
CA TYR A 48 10.11 1.66 -0.78
C TYR A 48 8.66 1.88 -0.32
N ILE A 49 7.83 2.45 -1.20
CA ILE A 49 6.41 2.67 -0.94
C ILE A 49 5.68 1.35 -0.70
N LEU A 50 5.98 0.32 -1.49
CA LEU A 50 5.43 -1.02 -1.30
C LEU A 50 5.82 -1.61 0.06
N GLY A 51 7.07 -1.40 0.50
CA GLY A 51 7.55 -1.85 1.80
C GLY A 51 6.73 -1.28 2.96
N LEU A 52 6.49 0.04 2.94
CA LEU A 52 5.66 0.72 3.94
C LEU A 52 4.23 0.16 3.98
N TYR A 53 3.62 -0.04 2.81
CA TYR A 53 2.28 -0.60 2.71
C TYR A 53 2.21 -2.05 3.24
N ILE A 54 3.21 -2.89 2.95
CA ILE A 54 3.27 -4.27 3.48
C ILE A 54 3.37 -4.24 5.01
N GLU A 55 4.25 -3.40 5.56
CA GLU A 55 4.41 -3.27 7.01
C GLU A 55 3.11 -2.79 7.68
N GLU A 56 2.45 -1.80 7.10
CA GLU A 56 1.14 -1.33 7.54
C GLU A 56 0.09 -2.44 7.56
N LYS A 57 0.01 -3.22 6.49
CA LYS A 57 -0.98 -4.29 6.34
C LYS A 57 -0.76 -5.43 7.34
N GLU A 58 0.48 -5.85 7.55
CA GLU A 58 0.81 -6.88 8.55
C GLU A 58 0.57 -6.37 9.98
N ARG A 59 0.88 -5.09 10.27
CA ARG A 59 0.59 -4.50 11.59
C ARG A 59 -0.91 -4.50 11.89
N ARG A 60 -1.75 -4.10 10.91
CA ARG A 60 -3.22 -4.14 11.05
C ARG A 60 -3.75 -5.56 11.24
N ARG A 61 -3.17 -6.54 10.55
CA ARG A 61 -3.53 -7.95 10.67
C ARG A 61 -3.20 -8.51 12.06
N ASN A 62 -2.00 -8.23 12.58
CA ASN A 62 -1.60 -8.69 13.91
C ASN A 62 -2.45 -8.04 15.02
N LEU A 63 -2.73 -6.73 14.91
CA LEU A 63 -3.67 -6.06 15.81
C LEU A 63 -5.06 -6.73 15.80
N THR A 64 -5.54 -7.19 14.65
CA THR A 64 -6.84 -7.88 14.56
C THR A 64 -6.79 -9.29 15.13
N ALA A 65 -5.65 -9.97 15.03
CA ALA A 65 -5.43 -11.31 15.57
C ALA A 65 -5.30 -11.32 17.10
N ASP A 66 -4.79 -10.24 17.71
CA ASP A 66 -4.62 -10.12 19.16
C ASP A 66 -5.92 -9.79 19.92
N ILE A 67 -7.02 -9.46 19.21
CA ILE A 67 -8.32 -9.07 19.80
C ILE A 67 -9.39 -10.17 19.61
N LEU A 68 -9.03 -11.32 19.03
CA LEU A 68 -9.88 -12.50 18.82
C LEU A 68 -9.42 -13.68 19.68
#